data_AF-A0A7C5A7L0-F1
#
_entry.id   AF-A0A7C5A7L0-F1
#
_cell.length_a   1.000
_cell.length_b   1.000
_cell.length_c   1.000
_cell.angle_alpha   90.00
_cell.angle_beta   90.00
_cell.angle_gamma   90.00
#
_symmetry.space_group_name_H-M   'P 1'
#
loop_
_entity.id
_entity.type
_entity.pdbx_description
1 polymer ?
#
loop_
_entity_poly.entity_id
_entity_poly.type
_entity_poly.pdbx_seq_one_letter_code
_entity_poly.pdbx_strand_id
1 'polypeptide(L)' 'MAAKEKSKKRESALRRYWRETMGELRRVTWPTRQEATRLTVLVLIVMTLMSVFLWSIDVGAEALLALALGAR' A
#
# COMPACT_ATOMS: atom_id res chain seq x y z
N MET A 1 52.00 -22.90 -23.10
CA MET A 1 51.39 -22.47 -21.82
C MET A 1 50.12 -21.68 -22.13
N ALA A 2 49.06 -22.39 -22.51
CA ALA A 2 47.77 -21.82 -22.84
C ALA A 2 46.85 -21.80 -21.61
N ALA A 3 45.84 -20.93 -21.66
CA ALA A 3 44.70 -20.84 -20.75
C ALA A 3 44.90 -20.05 -19.45
N LYS A 4 44.69 -18.72 -19.54
CA LYS A 4 44.00 -17.96 -18.48
C LYS A 4 43.43 -16.61 -18.96
N GLU A 5 42.78 -16.59 -20.13
CA GLU A 5 41.81 -15.52 -20.39
C GLU A 5 40.54 -15.81 -19.59
N LYS A 6 40.51 -15.28 -18.36
CA LYS A 6 39.33 -15.30 -17.51
C LYS A 6 38.18 -14.62 -18.26
N SER A 7 37.26 -15.44 -18.75
CA SER A 7 35.92 -15.06 -19.18
C SER A 7 35.33 -14.05 -18.18
N LYS A 8 35.43 -12.78 -18.54
CA LYS A 8 34.84 -11.65 -17.81
C LYS A 8 33.35 -11.75 -18.10
N LYS A 9 32.68 -12.63 -17.37
CA LYS A 9 31.26 -12.95 -17.45
C LYS A 9 30.50 -11.63 -17.52
N ARG A 10 29.96 -11.28 -18.70
CA ARG A 10 29.06 -10.13 -18.89
C ARG A 10 27.95 -10.31 -17.86
N GLU A 11 28.01 -9.54 -16.79
CA GLU A 11 26.95 -9.57 -15.81
C GLU A 11 25.69 -9.06 -16.53
N SER A 12 24.68 -9.92 -16.64
CA SER A 12 23.41 -9.57 -17.27
C SER A 12 22.88 -8.30 -16.60
N ALA A 13 22.52 -7.28 -17.38
CA ALA A 13 22.06 -5.98 -16.86
C ALA A 13 21.00 -6.12 -15.76
N LEU A 14 20.13 -7.13 -15.86
CA LEU A 14 19.13 -7.49 -14.86
C LEU A 14 19.70 -7.89 -13.49
N ARG A 15 20.81 -8.64 -13.44
CA ARG A 15 21.49 -9.02 -12.18
C ARG A 15 22.13 -7.81 -11.52
N ARG A 16 22.70 -6.91 -12.32
CA ARG A 16 23.25 -5.64 -11.83
C ARG A 16 22.14 -4.77 -11.24
N TYR A 17 21.04 -4.58 -11.97
CA TYR A 17 19.87 -3.84 -11.53
C TYR A 17 19.28 -4.41 -10.23
N TRP A 18 19.06 -5.72 -10.15
CA TRP A 18 18.54 -6.38 -8.95
C TRP A 18 19.42 -6.15 -7.71
N ARG A 19 20.75 -6.23 -7.90
CA ARG A 19 21.70 -5.98 -6.81
C ARG A 19 21.70 -4.51 -6.36
N GLU A 20 21.60 -3.58 -7.31
CA GLU A 20 21.51 -2.14 -7.03
C GLU A 20 20.21 -1.83 -6.25
N THR A 21 19.05 -2.30 -6.72
CA THR A 21 17.74 -2.13 -6.06
C THR A 21 17.71 -2.74 -4.65
N MET A 22 18.26 -3.94 -4.45
CA MET A 22 18.34 -4.57 -3.13
C MET A 22 19.27 -3.80 -2.18
N GLY A 23 20.32 -3.16 -2.71
CA GLY A 23 21.20 -2.28 -1.95
C GLY A 23 20.50 -1.03 -1.45
N GLU A 24 19.59 -0.46 -2.24
CA GLU A 24 18.78 0.71 -1.87
C GLU A 24 17.63 0.36 -0.93
N LEU A 25 16.95 -0.76 -1.15
CA LEU A 25 15.89 -1.28 -0.26
C LEU A 25 16.37 -1.49 1.18
N ARG A 26 17.65 -1.80 1.38
CA ARG A 26 18.29 -1.90 2.70
C ARG A 26 18.45 -0.56 3.41
N ARG A 27 18.41 0.56 2.69
CA ARG A 27 18.43 1.91 3.26
C ARG A 27 17.04 2.39 3.67
N VAL A 28 15.98 1.68 3.27
CA VAL A 28 14.62 1.98 3.69
C VAL A 28 14.42 1.50 5.11
N THR A 29 14.10 2.43 6.01
CA THR A 29 13.67 2.14 7.36
C THR A 29 12.26 1.58 7.33
N TRP A 30 12.16 0.25 7.40
CA TRP A 30 10.89 -0.43 7.56
C TRP A 30 10.36 -0.23 8.98
N PRO A 31 9.05 0.04 9.13
CA PRO A 31 8.45 0.21 10.45
C PRO A 31 8.57 -1.07 11.27
N THR A 32 8.66 -0.91 12.59
CA THR A 32 8.62 -2.07 13.49
C THR A 32 7.26 -2.77 13.39
N ARG A 33 7.20 -4.06 13.74
CA ARG A 33 5.91 -4.81 13.74
C ARG A 33 4.82 -4.11 14.58
N GLN A 34 5.24 -3.45 15.66
CA GLN A 34 4.34 -2.70 16.54
C GLN A 34 3.83 -1.41 15.87
N GLU A 35 4.71 -0.64 15.23
CA GLU A 35 4.33 0.55 14.46
C GLU A 35 3.37 0.20 13.32
N ALA A 36 3.70 -0.83 12.53
CA ALA A 36 2.85 -1.27 11.43
C ALA A 36 1.45 -1.65 11.93
N THR A 37 1.36 -2.39 13.03
CA THR A 37 0.07 -2.78 13.62
C THR A 37 -0.71 -1.56 14.12
N ARG A 38 -0.05 -0.62 14.81
CA ARG A 38 -0.69 0.62 15.28
C ARG A 38 -1.23 1.45 14.13
N LEU A 39 -0.46 1.60 13.05
CA LEU A 39 -0.87 2.34 11.86
C LEU A 39 -2.05 1.64 11.17
N THR A 40 -2.03 0.32 11.03
CA THR A 40 -3.16 -0.44 10.48
C THR A 40 -4.43 -0.25 11.32
N VAL A 41 -4.33 -0.35 12.64
CA VAL A 41 -5.48 -0.12 13.53
C VAL A 41 -6.03 1.30 13.38
N LEU A 42 -5.16 2.30 13.30
CA LEU A 42 -5.58 3.69 13.06
C LEU A 42 -6.34 3.83 11.74
N VAL A 43 -5.82 3.23 10.65
CA VAL A 43 -6.48 3.24 9.34
C VAL A 43 -7.85 2.56 9.42
N LEU A 44 -7.96 1.40 10.06
CA LEU A 44 -9.24 0.70 10.24
C LEU A 44 -10.27 1.53 11.01
N ILE A 45 -9.84 2.25 12.06
CA ILE A 45 -10.71 3.15 12.80
C ILE A 45 -11.22 4.27 11.88
N VAL A 46 -10.33 4.95 11.16
CA VAL A 46 -10.71 6.05 10.27
C VAL A 46 -11.63 5.57 9.16
N MET A 47 -11.35 4.42 8.55
CA MET A 47 -12.20 3.81 7.52
C MET A 47 -13.59 3.47 8.06
N THR A 48 -13.67 2.91 9.26
CA THR A 48 -14.95 2.59 9.90
C THR A 48 -15.76 3.85 10.18
N LEU A 49 -15.12 4.89 10.70
CA LEU A 49 -15.79 6.17 10.96
C LEU A 49 -16.30 6.82 9.68
N MET A 50 -15.50 6.83 8.61
CA MET A 50 -15.92 7.35 7.30
C MET A 50 -17.07 6.53 6.71
N SER A 51 -17.02 5.20 6.83
CA SER A 51 -18.09 4.32 6.37
C SER A 51 -19.41 4.61 7.10
N VAL A 52 -19.39 4.75 8.42
CA VAL A 52 -20.58 5.08 9.22
C VAL A 52 -21.09 6.48 8.88
N PHE A 53 -20.19 7.44 8.72
CA PHE A 53 -20.54 8.82 8.36
C PHE A 53 -21.26 8.89 7.01
N LEU A 54 -20.69 8.28 5.97
CA LEU A 54 -21.31 8.24 4.65
C LEU A 54 -22.66 7.50 4.70
N TRP A 55 -22.69 6.32 5.31
CA TRP A 55 -23.94 5.56 5.47
C TRP A 55 -25.04 6.37 6.16
N SER A 56 -24.70 7.16 7.19
CA SER A 56 -25.65 8.01 7.90
C SER A 56 -26.21 9.12 6.98
N ILE A 57 -25.37 9.69 6.13
CA ILE A 57 -25.78 10.69 5.15
C ILE A 57 -26.66 10.06 4.07
N ASP A 58 -26.29 8.89 3.55
CA ASP A 58 -27.06 8.19 2.53
C ASP A 58 -28.47 7.87 3.03
N VAL A 59 -28.58 7.26 4.22
CA VAL A 59 -29.88 6.95 4.85
C VAL A 59 -30.67 8.22 5.15
N GLY A 60 -30.01 9.26 5.65
CA GLY A 60 -30.65 10.55 5.91
C GLY A 60 -31.18 11.22 4.64
N ALA A 61 -30.41 11.15 3.56
CA ALA A 61 -30.80 11.66 2.25
C ALA A 61 -31.96 10.85 1.67
N GLU A 62 -31.92 9.52 1.73
CA GLU A 62 -33.02 8.64 1.30
C GLU A 62 -34.32 8.96 2.05
N ALA A 63 -34.26 9.09 3.37
CA ALA A 63 -35.42 9.44 4.19
C ALA A 63 -35.99 10.83 3.84
N LEU A 64 -35.11 11.81 3.62
CA LEU A 64 -35.52 13.17 3.24
C LEU A 64 -36.13 13.21 1.83
N LEU A 65 -35.58 12.44 0.90
CA LEU A 65 -36.11 12.29 -0.46
C LEU A 65 -37.46 11.56 -0.46
N ALA A 66 -37.62 10.50 0.32
CA ALA A 66 -38.90 9.79 0.45
C ALA A 66 -39.99 10.73 0.98
N LEU A 67 -39.67 11.51 2.02
CA LEU A 67 -40.56 12.52 2.57
C LEU A 67 -40.90 13.62 1.54
N ALA A 68 -39.91 14.12 0.80
CA ALA A 68 -40.08 15.17 -0.19
C ALA A 68 -40.89 14.72 -1.42
N LEU A 69 -40.71 13.48 -1.86
CA LEU A 69 -41.44 12.88 -2.97
C LEU A 69 -42.84 12.39 -2.55
N GLY A 70 -43.17 12.45 -1.25
CA GLY A 70 -44.46 11.99 -0.72
C GLY A 70 -44.71 10.50 -0.90
N ALA A 71 -43.66 9.74 -1.22
CA ALA A 71 -43.70 8.29 -1.27
C ALA A 71 -43.75 7.81 0.19
N ARG A 72 -44.89 7.24 0.57
CA ARG A 72 -45.08 6.59 1.87
C ARG A 72 -44.39 5.24 1.87
#